data_AF-A0A960Y0Y5-F1
#
_entry.id   AF-A0A960Y0Y5-F1
#
_cell.length_a   1.000
_cell.length_b   1.000
_cell.length_c   1.000
_cell.angle_alpha   90.00
_cell.angle_beta   90.00
_cell.angle_gamma   90.00
#
_symmetry.space_group_name_H-M   'P 1'
#
loop_
_entity.id
_entity.type
_entity.pdbx_description
1 polymer ?
#
loop_
_entity_poly.entity_id
_entity_poly.type
_entity_poly.pdbx_seq_one_letter_code
_entity_poly.pdbx_strand_id
1 'polypeptide(L)'
;MAEEIGEEQEPKTPGDPILVYDVTCPVCEFDELKYYALRAKSLMVKSNILEIPIYEDSPKYVAVDYNELLHTVCPKCFFVGGKKADFTYIDLINNKKMHHQTDRGIIKHWKENASKIEDLIFDNFVDENSFTHPRTEEGVIASYKLAIYKNTQEIEIKIPFAYYKRARNYLKYYYFIKKFYKKFDDEILKKALEDLEYVFFKSDFPEKSFEFEVCFIIIAASIKLGDEAKAGNYIKVLDTTKGELTAKMKDDPRITLTEIQKWLGKAKALWQQRDDNSLFDLLSPPRLIV
;
A
#
# COMPACT_ATOMS: atom_id res chain seq x y z
N MET A 1 40.84 -8.43 45.65
CA MET A 1 40.51 -8.53 44.22
C MET A 1 39.09 -9.05 44.15
N ALA A 2 38.12 -8.15 43.97
CA ALA A 2 36.73 -8.52 43.78
C ALA A 2 36.52 -8.70 42.28
N GLU A 3 36.09 -9.90 41.88
CA GLU A 3 35.66 -10.20 40.52
C GLU A 3 34.32 -9.49 40.28
N GLU A 4 34.31 -8.57 39.31
CA GLU A 4 33.07 -8.02 38.75
C GLU A 4 32.41 -9.11 37.91
N ILE A 5 31.35 -9.69 38.47
CA ILE A 5 30.43 -10.58 37.75
C ILE A 5 29.69 -9.69 36.75
N GLY A 6 30.01 -9.85 35.46
CA GLY A 6 29.28 -9.22 34.38
C GLY A 6 27.82 -9.69 34.40
N GLU A 7 26.89 -8.75 34.53
CA GLU A 7 25.47 -8.99 34.33
C GLU A 7 25.26 -9.45 32.88
N GLU A 8 24.99 -10.75 32.69
CA GLU A 8 24.37 -11.27 31.47
C GLU A 8 23.02 -10.57 31.31
N GLN A 9 22.94 -9.65 30.34
CA GLN A 9 21.67 -9.06 29.93
C GLN A 9 20.83 -10.17 29.30
N GLU A 10 19.78 -10.60 30.01
CA GLU A 10 18.73 -11.45 29.44
C GLU A 10 18.25 -10.85 28.10
N PRO A 11 18.09 -11.66 27.04
CA PRO A 11 17.56 -11.17 25.78
C PRO A 11 16.12 -10.69 25.99
N LYS A 12 15.92 -9.37 25.99
CA LYS A 12 14.59 -8.76 26.00
C LYS A 12 13.83 -9.28 24.77
N THR A 13 12.77 -10.05 25.00
CA THR A 13 11.87 -10.50 23.94
C THR A 13 11.44 -9.29 23.11
N PRO A 14 11.58 -9.32 21.77
CA PRO A 14 11.15 -8.22 20.92
C PRO A 14 9.66 -7.92 21.13
N GLY A 15 9.29 -6.64 21.17
CA GLY A 15 7.90 -6.22 21.34
C GLY A 15 7.06 -6.45 20.08
N ASP A 16 5.73 -6.36 20.22
CA ASP A 16 4.81 -6.39 19.08
C ASP A 16 4.74 -4.99 18.41
N PRO A 17 5.05 -4.87 17.11
CA PRO A 17 4.94 -3.60 16.39
C PRO A 17 3.48 -3.21 16.08
N ILE A 18 2.51 -4.11 16.23
CA ILE A 18 1.11 -3.90 15.88
C ILE A 18 0.30 -3.41 17.09
N LEU A 19 -0.50 -2.38 16.86
CA LEU A 19 -1.51 -1.88 17.78
C LEU A 19 -2.87 -2.37 17.30
N VAL A 20 -3.68 -2.88 18.21
CA VAL A 20 -5.03 -3.39 17.93
C VAL A 20 -6.06 -2.46 18.57
N TYR A 21 -7.07 -2.08 17.81
CA TYR A 21 -8.18 -1.25 18.28
C TYR A 21 -9.51 -1.91 17.94
N ASP A 22 -10.45 -1.85 18.87
CA ASP A 22 -11.84 -2.20 18.61
C ASP A 22 -12.53 -1.08 17.85
N VAL A 23 -13.20 -1.45 16.76
CA VAL A 23 -13.98 -0.56 15.91
C VAL A 23 -15.31 -1.22 15.56
N THR A 24 -16.28 -0.43 15.14
CA THR A 24 -17.60 -0.89 14.73
C THR A 24 -17.79 -0.69 13.23
N CYS A 25 -18.25 -1.74 12.55
CA CYS A 25 -18.55 -1.72 11.13
C CYS A 25 -19.66 -0.69 10.82
N PRO A 26 -19.46 0.24 9.87
CA PRO A 26 -20.48 1.23 9.52
C PRO A 26 -21.65 0.66 8.70
N VAL A 27 -21.53 -0.57 8.20
CA VAL A 27 -22.54 -1.23 7.36
C VAL A 27 -23.48 -2.08 8.20
N CYS A 28 -22.95 -3.07 8.93
CA CYS A 28 -23.73 -4.04 9.70
C CYS A 28 -23.66 -3.86 11.22
N GLU A 29 -22.95 -2.82 11.70
CA GLU A 29 -22.83 -2.48 13.13
C GLU A 29 -22.12 -3.54 14.00
N PHE A 30 -21.47 -4.53 13.40
CA PHE A 30 -20.60 -5.47 14.11
C PHE A 30 -19.47 -4.73 14.85
N ASP A 31 -19.40 -4.87 16.17
CA ASP A 31 -18.61 -4.07 17.10
C ASP A 31 -17.35 -4.77 17.65
N GLU A 32 -17.19 -6.07 17.38
CA GLU A 32 -15.97 -6.83 17.72
C GLU A 32 -14.88 -6.76 16.61
N LEU A 33 -14.99 -5.80 15.69
CA LEU A 33 -14.06 -5.67 14.56
C LEU A 33 -12.71 -5.10 15.01
N LYS A 34 -11.62 -5.79 14.65
CA LYS A 34 -10.24 -5.38 14.98
C LYS A 34 -9.63 -4.54 13.87
N TYR A 35 -9.27 -3.30 14.19
CA TYR A 35 -8.42 -2.44 13.35
C TYR A 35 -6.96 -2.52 13.81
N TYR A 36 -6.06 -2.79 12.86
CA TYR A 36 -4.62 -2.89 13.11
C TYR A 36 -3.91 -1.62 12.66
N ALA A 37 -2.99 -1.13 13.49
CA ALA A 37 -2.11 -0.01 13.15
C ALA A 37 -0.65 -0.35 13.45
N LEU A 38 0.26 0.05 12.57
CA LEU A 38 1.68 -0.07 12.85
C LEU A 38 2.12 1.01 13.84
N ARG A 39 2.80 0.61 14.93
CA ARG A 39 3.42 1.54 15.87
C ARG A 39 4.46 2.38 15.15
N ALA A 40 4.40 3.70 15.31
CA ALA A 40 5.33 4.61 14.65
C ALA A 40 6.79 4.26 14.98
N LYS A 41 7.64 4.20 13.94
CA LYS A 41 9.09 3.88 14.03
C LYS A 41 9.41 2.53 14.70
N SER A 42 8.47 1.59 14.70
CA SER A 42 8.71 0.23 15.22
C SER A 42 9.59 -0.60 14.28
N LEU A 43 9.32 -0.53 12.99
CA LEU A 43 10.04 -1.26 11.94
C LEU A 43 10.76 -0.31 10.99
N MET A 44 11.86 -0.80 10.40
CA MET A 44 12.51 -0.12 9.28
C MET A 44 11.69 -0.34 8.01
N VAL A 45 11.52 0.71 7.20
CA VAL A 45 10.70 0.63 5.99
C VAL A 45 11.55 1.03 4.79
N LYS A 46 11.69 0.12 3.83
CA LYS A 46 12.23 0.39 2.49
C LYS A 46 11.11 0.27 1.46
N SER A 47 11.35 0.73 0.25
CA SER A 47 10.45 0.54 -0.89
C SER A 47 11.04 -0.50 -1.84
N ASN A 48 10.22 -1.38 -2.38
CA ASN A 48 10.62 -2.18 -3.54
C ASN A 48 10.55 -1.36 -4.84
N ILE A 49 10.83 -1.99 -5.98
CA ILE A 49 10.86 -1.37 -7.31
C ILE A 49 9.52 -0.74 -7.75
N LEU A 50 8.39 -1.22 -7.22
CA LEU A 50 7.05 -0.66 -7.47
C LEU A 50 6.61 0.31 -6.34
N GLU A 51 7.57 0.74 -5.52
CA GLU A 51 7.36 1.61 -4.35
C GLU A 51 6.40 1.02 -3.31
N ILE A 52 6.27 -0.30 -3.22
CA ILE A 52 5.51 -0.95 -2.16
C ILE A 52 6.41 -1.03 -0.92
N PRO A 53 5.93 -0.63 0.27
CA PRO A 53 6.70 -0.73 1.50
C PRO A 53 7.12 -2.17 1.79
N ILE A 54 8.38 -2.36 2.16
CA ILE A 54 8.95 -3.59 2.70
C ILE A 54 9.37 -3.28 4.13
N TYR A 55 8.79 -4.03 5.07
CA TYR A 55 9.03 -3.88 6.49
C TYR A 55 10.16 -4.83 6.90
N GLU A 56 11.26 -4.26 7.37
CA GLU A 56 12.44 -4.99 7.82
C GLU A 56 12.49 -5.09 9.34
N ASP A 57 13.19 -6.12 9.81
CA ASP A 57 13.40 -6.42 11.21
C ASP A 57 14.02 -5.23 11.96
N SER A 58 13.64 -5.13 13.23
CA SER A 58 14.21 -4.15 14.17
C SER A 58 14.63 -4.91 15.41
N PRO A 59 15.78 -4.61 16.04
CA PRO A 59 16.21 -5.28 17.26
C PRO A 59 15.18 -5.23 18.41
N LYS A 60 14.24 -4.27 18.35
CA LYS A 60 13.25 -4.02 19.40
C LYS A 60 11.89 -4.67 19.14
N TYR A 61 11.58 -5.08 17.91
CA TYR A 61 10.24 -5.51 17.53
C TYR A 61 10.27 -6.73 16.61
N VAL A 62 9.29 -7.61 16.75
CA VAL A 62 9.10 -8.75 15.85
C VAL A 62 8.83 -8.26 14.43
N ALA A 63 9.37 -8.96 13.43
CA ALA A 63 9.14 -8.68 12.02
C ALA A 63 7.68 -8.93 11.63
N VAL A 64 7.04 -7.96 10.97
CA VAL A 64 5.68 -8.09 10.42
C VAL A 64 5.59 -7.38 9.07
N ASP A 65 5.09 -8.07 8.05
CA ASP A 65 4.71 -7.43 6.78
C ASP A 65 3.37 -6.71 6.95
N TYR A 66 3.42 -5.46 7.40
CA TYR A 66 2.21 -4.69 7.69
C TYR A 66 1.30 -4.45 6.47
N ASN A 67 1.78 -4.69 5.24
CA ASN A 67 0.89 -4.68 4.08
C ASN A 67 -0.25 -5.70 4.23
N GLU A 68 -0.01 -6.84 4.87
CA GLU A 68 -1.02 -7.87 5.12
C GLU A 68 -2.19 -7.38 5.97
N LEU A 69 -1.95 -6.38 6.83
CA LEU A 69 -2.90 -5.85 7.80
C LEU A 69 -3.48 -4.47 7.42
N LEU A 70 -3.06 -3.91 6.28
CA LEU A 70 -3.41 -2.55 5.87
C LEU A 70 -4.93 -2.32 5.75
N HIS A 71 -5.66 -3.38 5.39
CA HIS A 71 -7.10 -3.34 5.19
C HIS A 71 -7.79 -4.08 6.33
N THR A 72 -8.65 -3.38 7.06
CA THR A 72 -9.58 -3.98 8.02
C THR A 72 -10.84 -4.41 7.27
N VAL A 73 -11.24 -5.67 7.41
CA VAL A 73 -12.40 -6.25 6.73
C VAL A 73 -13.38 -6.75 7.79
N CYS A 74 -14.64 -6.33 7.69
CA CYS A 74 -15.69 -6.85 8.54
C CYS A 74 -16.04 -8.29 8.12
N PRO A 75 -15.96 -9.29 9.02
CA PRO A 75 -16.22 -10.68 8.65
C PRO A 75 -17.70 -10.97 8.36
N LYS A 76 -18.63 -10.09 8.77
CA LYS A 76 -20.08 -10.28 8.59
C LYS A 76 -20.62 -9.76 7.25
N CYS A 77 -20.05 -8.68 6.73
CA CYS A 77 -20.57 -8.03 5.51
C CYS A 77 -19.46 -7.62 4.53
N PHE A 78 -18.22 -8.05 4.80
CA PHE A 78 -17.03 -7.80 3.98
C PHE A 78 -16.74 -6.33 3.68
N PHE A 79 -17.31 -5.41 4.46
CA PHE A 79 -16.96 -4.00 4.37
C PHE A 79 -15.49 -3.81 4.71
N VAL A 80 -14.79 -3.05 3.87
CA VAL A 80 -13.35 -2.85 3.97
C VAL A 80 -13.00 -1.37 4.17
N GLY A 81 -12.09 -1.13 5.10
CA GLY A 81 -11.53 0.20 5.38
C GLY A 81 -10.02 0.15 5.46
N GLY A 82 -9.35 1.21 5.02
CA GLY A 82 -7.88 1.33 5.08
C GLY A 82 -7.41 2.27 6.20
N LYS A 83 -8.32 2.98 6.85
CA LYS A 83 -8.04 3.91 7.93
C LYS A 83 -9.00 3.68 9.07
N LYS A 84 -8.58 3.95 10.32
CA LYS A 84 -9.45 3.87 11.49
C LYS A 84 -10.73 4.70 11.32
N ALA A 85 -10.63 5.86 10.66
CA ALA A 85 -11.75 6.75 10.37
C ALA A 85 -12.79 6.18 9.39
N ASP A 86 -12.51 5.08 8.69
CA ASP A 86 -13.52 4.37 7.90
C ASP A 86 -14.54 3.62 8.78
N PHE A 87 -14.28 3.53 10.09
CA PHE A 87 -15.10 2.82 11.05
C PHE A 87 -15.57 3.75 12.16
N THR A 88 -16.58 3.31 12.91
CA THR A 88 -16.97 3.99 14.15
C THR A 88 -16.11 3.46 15.29
N TYR A 89 -15.65 4.30 16.21
CA TYR A 89 -14.78 3.87 17.31
C TYR A 89 -14.87 4.79 18.52
N ILE A 90 -14.37 4.33 19.68
CA ILE A 90 -14.21 5.19 20.86
C ILE A 90 -12.79 5.77 20.84
N ASP A 91 -12.69 7.10 20.82
CA ASP A 91 -11.41 7.78 21.03
C ASP A 91 -11.02 7.69 22.51
N LEU A 92 -9.93 6.96 22.78
CA LEU A 92 -9.46 6.70 24.14
C LEU A 92 -8.96 7.95 24.87
N ILE A 93 -8.56 9.00 24.14
CA ILE A 93 -8.06 10.24 24.77
C ILE A 93 -9.23 11.07 25.30
N ASN A 94 -10.27 11.22 24.48
CA ASN A 94 -11.40 12.10 24.79
C ASN A 94 -12.63 11.34 25.31
N ASN A 95 -12.57 10.00 25.35
CA ASN A 95 -13.68 9.08 25.64
C ASN A 95 -14.96 9.40 24.83
N LYS A 96 -14.79 9.74 23.55
CA LYS A 96 -15.89 10.14 22.65
C LYS A 96 -16.08 9.12 21.55
N LYS A 97 -17.34 8.83 21.23
CA LYS A 97 -17.71 8.05 20.05
C LYS A 97 -17.43 8.87 18.79
N MET A 98 -16.48 8.40 18.00
CA MET A 98 -16.14 8.94 16.69
C MET A 98 -16.91 8.16 15.63
N HIS A 99 -17.75 8.85 14.86
CA HIS A 99 -18.48 8.24 13.76
C HIS A 99 -17.56 8.07 12.54
N HIS A 100 -17.85 7.04 11.74
CA HIS A 100 -17.14 6.80 10.49
C HIS A 100 -17.23 8.00 9.53
N GLN A 101 -16.19 8.18 8.72
CA GLN A 101 -16.08 9.23 7.69
C GLN A 101 -16.25 8.66 6.27
N THR A 102 -16.52 7.36 6.13
CA THR A 102 -16.83 6.77 4.82
C THR A 102 -18.06 7.42 4.20
N ASP A 103 -17.96 7.72 2.91
CA ASP A 103 -19.03 8.34 2.14
C ASP A 103 -20.33 7.51 2.18
N ARG A 104 -21.47 8.18 2.30
CA ARG A 104 -22.79 7.55 2.43
C ARG A 104 -23.17 6.73 1.20
N GLY A 105 -22.76 7.15 0.01
CA GLY A 105 -22.96 6.42 -1.24
C GLY A 105 -22.27 5.06 -1.21
N ILE A 106 -21.05 4.98 -0.65
CA ILE A 106 -20.34 3.71 -0.48
C ILE A 106 -21.05 2.80 0.53
N ILE A 107 -21.47 3.34 1.67
CA ILE A 107 -22.20 2.56 2.68
C ILE A 107 -23.52 2.01 2.12
N LYS A 108 -24.27 2.87 1.41
CA LYS A 108 -25.51 2.47 0.74
C LYS A 108 -25.26 1.37 -0.29
N HIS A 109 -24.28 1.56 -1.16
CA HIS A 109 -23.89 0.55 -2.15
C HIS A 109 -23.56 -0.79 -1.51
N TRP A 110 -22.81 -0.78 -0.40
CA TRP A 110 -22.44 -1.99 0.31
C TRP A 110 -23.64 -2.75 0.87
N LYS A 111 -24.63 -2.02 1.41
CA LYS A 111 -25.88 -2.61 1.92
C LYS A 111 -26.73 -3.20 0.79
N GLU A 112 -26.77 -2.55 -0.37
CA GLU A 112 -27.62 -2.93 -1.49
C GLU A 112 -27.03 -4.05 -2.38
N ASN A 113 -25.72 -4.33 -2.27
CA ASN A 113 -25.01 -5.25 -3.17
C ASN A 113 -24.29 -6.38 -2.43
N ALA A 114 -24.82 -6.85 -1.30
CA ALA A 114 -24.18 -7.83 -0.44
C ALA A 114 -23.75 -9.11 -1.19
N SER A 115 -24.63 -9.70 -2.02
CA SER A 115 -24.32 -10.92 -2.79
C SER A 115 -23.14 -10.71 -3.75
N LYS A 116 -23.14 -9.59 -4.49
CA LYS A 116 -22.05 -9.25 -5.40
C LYS A 116 -20.72 -9.09 -4.66
N ILE A 117 -20.75 -8.61 -3.41
CA ILE A 117 -19.55 -8.46 -2.58
C ILE A 117 -19.05 -9.83 -2.11
N GLU A 118 -19.94 -10.74 -1.73
CA GLU A 118 -19.62 -12.13 -1.39
C GLU A 118 -19.02 -12.87 -2.59
N ASP A 119 -19.58 -12.70 -3.78
CA ASP A 119 -19.09 -13.31 -5.02
C ASP A 119 -17.63 -12.93 -5.35
N LEU A 120 -17.16 -11.74 -4.95
CA LEU A 120 -15.77 -11.29 -5.20
C LEU A 120 -14.72 -12.16 -4.50
N ILE A 121 -15.10 -12.76 -3.37
CA ILE A 121 -14.22 -13.50 -2.47
C ILE A 121 -14.64 -14.96 -2.31
N PHE A 122 -15.67 -15.40 -3.04
CA PHE A 122 -16.17 -16.77 -2.99
C PHE A 122 -15.06 -17.81 -3.25
N ASP A 123 -14.22 -17.55 -4.26
CA ASP A 123 -13.10 -18.43 -4.62
C ASP A 123 -11.92 -18.40 -3.64
N ASN A 124 -11.95 -17.52 -2.63
CA ASN A 124 -10.88 -17.38 -1.65
C ASN A 124 -11.06 -18.27 -0.41
N PHE A 125 -12.19 -18.98 -0.24
CA PHE A 125 -12.43 -19.86 0.92
C PHE A 125 -12.19 -19.18 2.28
N VAL A 126 -12.56 -17.90 2.40
CA VAL A 126 -12.34 -17.12 3.63
C VAL A 126 -13.43 -17.38 4.68
N ASP A 127 -13.01 -17.35 5.94
CA ASP A 127 -13.89 -17.37 7.11
C ASP A 127 -13.66 -16.14 8.02
N GLU A 128 -14.31 -16.10 9.18
CA GLU A 128 -14.20 -14.96 10.11
C GLU A 128 -12.77 -14.77 10.65
N ASN A 129 -12.02 -15.87 10.83
CA ASN A 129 -10.66 -15.86 11.33
C ASN A 129 -9.67 -15.42 10.23
N SER A 130 -10.01 -15.62 8.96
CA SER A 130 -9.18 -15.25 7.81
C SER A 130 -8.74 -13.80 7.82
N PHE A 131 -9.47 -12.88 8.47
CA PHE A 131 -9.16 -11.44 8.52
C PHE A 131 -8.48 -10.96 9.82
N THR A 132 -8.36 -11.82 10.82
CA THR A 132 -7.69 -11.53 12.10
C THR A 132 -6.16 -11.62 11.98
N HIS A 133 -5.41 -11.13 12.97
CA HIS A 133 -3.95 -11.27 13.01
C HIS A 133 -3.55 -12.50 13.85
N PRO A 134 -2.69 -13.42 13.34
CA PRO A 134 -2.08 -13.44 12.00
C PRO A 134 -3.10 -13.74 10.90
N ARG A 135 -2.95 -13.04 9.76
CA ARG A 135 -3.90 -13.13 8.65
C ARG A 135 -3.54 -14.31 7.74
N THR A 136 -4.56 -15.06 7.33
CA THR A 136 -4.39 -16.10 6.29
C THR A 136 -4.01 -15.48 4.94
N GLU A 137 -3.32 -16.22 4.09
CA GLU A 137 -2.95 -15.76 2.74
C GLU A 137 -4.21 -15.41 1.93
N GLU A 138 -5.24 -16.23 2.03
CA GLU A 138 -6.56 -16.04 1.43
C GLU A 138 -7.22 -14.75 1.90
N GLY A 139 -7.18 -14.47 3.21
CA GLY A 139 -7.71 -13.25 3.80
C GLY A 139 -6.96 -12.00 3.35
N VAL A 140 -5.64 -12.08 3.18
CA VAL A 140 -4.84 -10.99 2.60
C VAL A 140 -5.31 -10.70 1.18
N ILE A 141 -5.39 -11.72 0.32
CA ILE A 141 -5.83 -11.57 -1.06
C ILE A 141 -7.26 -11.01 -1.14
N ALA A 142 -8.19 -11.57 -0.37
CA ALA A 142 -9.57 -11.11 -0.30
C ALA A 142 -9.67 -9.64 0.13
N SER A 143 -8.85 -9.22 1.10
CA SER A 143 -8.84 -7.82 1.57
C SER A 143 -8.46 -6.82 0.47
N TYR A 144 -7.50 -7.17 -0.39
CA TYR A 144 -7.12 -6.34 -1.54
C TYR A 144 -8.18 -6.33 -2.64
N LYS A 145 -8.80 -7.48 -2.96
CA LYS A 145 -9.93 -7.54 -3.90
C LYS A 145 -11.07 -6.63 -3.45
N LEU A 146 -11.45 -6.71 -2.18
CA LEU A 146 -12.49 -5.85 -1.58
C LEU A 146 -12.08 -4.38 -1.63
N ALA A 147 -10.81 -4.04 -1.32
CA ALA A 147 -10.33 -2.66 -1.35
C ALA A 147 -10.33 -2.07 -2.77
N ILE A 148 -9.89 -2.84 -3.77
CA ILE A 148 -9.97 -2.47 -5.19
C ILE A 148 -11.42 -2.25 -5.63
N TYR A 149 -12.33 -3.13 -5.19
CA TYR A 149 -13.75 -2.99 -5.47
C TYR A 149 -14.33 -1.72 -4.83
N LYS A 150 -14.03 -1.45 -3.56
CA LYS A 150 -14.40 -0.20 -2.88
C LYS A 150 -13.88 1.01 -3.63
N ASN A 151 -12.61 1.04 -4.05
CA ASN A 151 -12.09 2.17 -4.82
C ASN A 151 -12.75 2.33 -6.19
N THR A 152 -13.23 1.24 -6.80
CA THR A 152 -14.03 1.33 -8.03
C THR A 152 -15.36 2.05 -7.78
N GLN A 153 -16.03 1.76 -6.66
CA GLN A 153 -17.24 2.48 -6.27
C GLN A 153 -16.94 3.93 -5.89
N GLU A 154 -15.81 4.20 -5.25
CA GLU A 154 -15.34 5.56 -4.97
C GLU A 154 -15.09 6.38 -6.26
N ILE A 155 -14.63 5.73 -7.34
CA ILE A 155 -14.49 6.35 -8.67
C ILE A 155 -15.87 6.71 -9.25
N GLU A 156 -16.85 5.80 -9.20
CA GLU A 156 -18.20 6.02 -9.73
C GLU A 156 -18.86 7.25 -9.10
N ILE A 157 -18.67 7.45 -7.79
CA ILE A 157 -19.18 8.62 -7.06
C ILE A 157 -18.20 9.80 -6.99
N LYS A 158 -17.08 9.74 -7.72
CA LYS A 158 -16.09 10.82 -7.90
C LYS A 158 -15.39 11.27 -6.61
N ILE A 159 -15.05 10.35 -5.70
CA ILE A 159 -14.17 10.66 -4.57
C ILE A 159 -12.77 10.99 -5.11
N PRO A 160 -12.13 12.09 -4.64
CA PRO A 160 -10.77 12.44 -5.04
C PRO A 160 -9.76 11.31 -4.81
N PHE A 161 -8.77 11.23 -5.70
CA PHE A 161 -7.65 10.29 -5.62
C PHE A 161 -8.06 8.81 -5.62
N ALA A 162 -9.28 8.48 -6.03
CA ALA A 162 -9.78 7.11 -6.01
C ALA A 162 -9.04 6.20 -7.00
N TYR A 163 -8.69 6.71 -8.18
CA TYR A 163 -7.81 6.03 -9.13
C TYR A 163 -6.42 5.77 -8.54
N TYR A 164 -5.84 6.76 -7.86
CA TYR A 164 -4.54 6.59 -7.20
C TYR A 164 -4.58 5.51 -6.12
N LYS A 165 -5.61 5.52 -5.26
CA LYS A 165 -5.81 4.48 -4.24
C LYS A 165 -5.95 3.09 -4.88
N ARG A 166 -6.74 2.97 -5.96
CA ARG A 166 -6.97 1.71 -6.66
C ARG A 166 -5.70 1.18 -7.31
N ALA A 167 -4.93 2.02 -8.01
CA ALA A 167 -3.62 1.66 -8.54
C ALA A 167 -2.69 1.09 -7.47
N ARG A 168 -2.56 1.77 -6.33
CA ARG A 168 -1.70 1.31 -5.22
C ARG A 168 -2.15 -0.03 -4.64
N ASN A 169 -3.47 -0.29 -4.63
CA ASN A 169 -4.01 -1.58 -4.21
C ASN A 169 -3.79 -2.67 -5.27
N TYR A 170 -3.86 -2.37 -6.57
CA TYR A 170 -3.46 -3.31 -7.61
C TYR A 170 -1.98 -3.70 -7.51
N LEU A 171 -1.07 -2.74 -7.25
CA LEU A 171 0.35 -3.04 -7.07
C LEU A 171 0.60 -3.97 -5.87
N LYS A 172 -0.05 -3.71 -4.73
CA LYS A 172 0.04 -4.58 -3.56
C LYS A 172 -0.59 -5.95 -3.79
N TYR A 173 -1.70 -5.99 -4.53
CA TYR A 173 -2.31 -7.25 -4.93
C TYR A 173 -1.37 -8.07 -5.83
N TYR A 174 -0.72 -7.44 -6.81
CA TYR A 174 0.32 -8.05 -7.65
C TYR A 174 1.48 -8.60 -6.81
N TYR A 175 1.96 -7.82 -5.83
CA TYR A 175 2.99 -8.26 -4.87
C TYR A 175 2.57 -9.52 -4.11
N PHE A 176 1.34 -9.56 -3.56
CA PHE A 176 0.88 -10.74 -2.81
C PHE A 176 0.63 -11.96 -3.69
N ILE A 177 0.19 -11.78 -4.93
CA ILE A 177 0.11 -12.88 -5.91
C ILE A 177 1.48 -13.52 -6.14
N LYS A 178 2.52 -12.71 -6.31
CA LYS A 178 3.91 -13.21 -6.41
C LYS A 178 4.39 -13.82 -5.10
N LYS A 179 4.10 -13.20 -3.95
CA LYS A 179 4.55 -13.65 -2.62
C LYS A 179 4.02 -15.04 -2.29
N PHE A 180 2.70 -15.26 -2.42
CA PHE A 180 2.04 -16.49 -1.99
C PHE A 180 2.01 -17.55 -3.10
N TYR A 181 1.69 -17.17 -4.34
CA TYR A 181 1.50 -18.13 -5.43
C TYR A 181 2.70 -18.25 -6.40
N LYS A 182 3.78 -17.50 -6.15
CA LYS A 182 5.02 -17.52 -6.95
C LYS A 182 4.83 -17.24 -8.45
N LYS A 183 3.72 -16.59 -8.82
CA LYS A 183 3.38 -16.23 -10.19
C LYS A 183 3.36 -14.72 -10.37
N PHE A 184 3.62 -14.27 -11.60
CA PHE A 184 3.35 -12.89 -12.01
C PHE A 184 1.99 -12.86 -12.71
N ASP A 185 1.19 -11.84 -12.40
CA ASP A 185 -0.11 -11.62 -13.03
C ASP A 185 -0.09 -10.26 -13.73
N ASP A 186 0.32 -10.27 -14.99
CA ASP A 186 0.52 -9.06 -15.77
C ASP A 186 -0.80 -8.30 -16.02
N GLU A 187 -1.95 -8.95 -15.92
CA GLU A 187 -3.26 -8.29 -16.03
C GLU A 187 -3.54 -7.39 -14.83
N ILE A 188 -3.12 -7.79 -13.62
CA ILE A 188 -3.19 -6.92 -12.44
C ILE A 188 -2.26 -5.71 -12.63
N LEU A 189 -1.06 -5.93 -13.14
CA LEU A 189 -0.08 -4.86 -13.35
C LEU A 189 -0.53 -3.88 -14.44
N LYS A 190 -1.15 -4.37 -15.53
CA LYS A 190 -1.76 -3.53 -16.56
C LYS A 190 -2.86 -2.64 -15.99
N LYS A 191 -3.75 -3.18 -15.15
CA LYS A 191 -4.79 -2.38 -14.48
C LYS A 191 -4.21 -1.30 -13.56
N ALA A 192 -3.12 -1.62 -12.84
CA ALA A 192 -2.41 -0.63 -12.06
C ALA A 192 -1.83 0.49 -12.95
N LEU A 193 -1.21 0.11 -14.06
CA LEU A 193 -0.62 1.03 -15.03
C LEU A 193 -1.67 1.96 -15.64
N GLU A 194 -2.82 1.43 -16.08
CA GLU A 194 -3.93 2.24 -16.63
C GLU A 194 -4.42 3.31 -15.63
N ASP A 195 -4.62 2.93 -14.37
CA ASP A 195 -5.02 3.87 -13.33
C ASP A 195 -3.93 4.92 -13.05
N LEU A 196 -2.65 4.54 -13.05
CA LEU A 196 -1.52 5.46 -12.86
C LEU A 196 -1.38 6.45 -14.01
N GLU A 197 -1.53 5.99 -15.26
CA GLU A 197 -1.51 6.86 -16.45
C GLU A 197 -2.67 7.86 -16.41
N TYR A 198 -3.86 7.41 -16.01
CA TYR A 198 -5.01 8.30 -15.81
C TYR A 198 -4.73 9.35 -14.72
N VAL A 199 -4.24 8.91 -13.57
CA VAL A 199 -3.88 9.80 -12.44
C VAL A 199 -2.84 10.84 -12.87
N PHE A 200 -1.82 10.41 -13.62
CA PHE A 200 -0.81 11.31 -14.15
C PHE A 200 -1.39 12.33 -15.12
N PHE A 201 -2.16 11.87 -16.11
CA PHE A 201 -2.78 12.73 -17.11
C PHE A 201 -3.75 13.75 -16.50
N LYS A 202 -4.48 13.38 -15.44
CA LYS A 202 -5.43 14.26 -14.75
C LYS A 202 -4.81 15.09 -13.64
N SER A 203 -3.54 14.86 -13.32
CA SER A 203 -2.89 15.41 -12.13
C SER A 203 -3.67 15.17 -10.83
N ASP A 204 -4.34 14.01 -10.73
CA ASP A 204 -5.18 13.62 -9.59
C ASP A 204 -4.33 13.01 -8.46
N PHE A 205 -3.39 13.81 -7.96
CA PHE A 205 -2.47 13.42 -6.89
C PHE A 205 -2.80 14.15 -5.58
N PRO A 206 -2.59 13.52 -4.41
CA PRO A 206 -2.72 14.21 -3.12
C PRO A 206 -1.76 15.40 -2.96
N GLU A 207 -0.53 15.24 -3.47
CA GLU A 207 0.53 16.24 -3.39
C GLU A 207 1.42 16.17 -4.64
N LYS A 208 2.08 17.27 -5.00
CA LYS A 208 2.93 17.36 -6.20
C LYS A 208 4.12 16.40 -6.19
N SER A 209 4.65 16.05 -5.02
CA SER A 209 5.73 15.07 -4.87
C SER A 209 5.36 13.69 -5.43
N PHE A 210 4.07 13.31 -5.36
CA PHE A 210 3.58 12.03 -5.89
C PHE A 210 3.57 11.99 -7.42
N GLU A 211 3.58 13.13 -8.12
CA GLU A 211 3.64 13.17 -9.58
C GLU A 211 4.90 12.45 -10.09
N PHE A 212 6.05 12.71 -9.46
CA PHE A 212 7.32 12.12 -9.85
C PHE A 212 7.42 10.65 -9.45
N GLU A 213 6.86 10.28 -8.29
CA GLU A 213 6.72 8.88 -7.87
C GLU A 213 5.86 8.09 -8.87
N VAL A 214 4.70 8.62 -9.26
CA VAL A 214 3.81 7.96 -10.21
C VAL A 214 4.47 7.79 -11.57
N CYS A 215 5.18 8.81 -12.07
CA CYS A 215 6.02 8.65 -13.26
C CYS A 215 7.01 7.50 -13.14
N PHE A 216 7.72 7.42 -12.01
CA PHE A 216 8.67 6.32 -11.76
C PHE A 216 7.98 4.95 -11.74
N ILE A 217 6.83 4.81 -11.09
CA ILE A 217 6.10 3.55 -11.04
C ILE A 217 5.58 3.17 -12.44
N ILE A 218 5.12 4.12 -13.24
CA ILE A 218 4.74 3.89 -14.64
C ILE A 218 5.93 3.33 -15.43
N ILE A 219 7.13 3.90 -15.27
CA ILE A 219 8.36 3.40 -15.90
C ILE A 219 8.63 1.96 -15.45
N ALA A 220 8.59 1.69 -14.15
CA ALA A 220 8.87 0.36 -13.60
C ALA A 220 7.86 -0.70 -14.07
N ALA A 221 6.57 -0.38 -14.05
CA ALA A 221 5.51 -1.27 -14.56
C ALA A 221 5.64 -1.50 -16.08
N SER A 222 5.96 -0.46 -16.84
CA SER A 222 6.15 -0.56 -18.30
C SER A 222 7.35 -1.45 -18.66
N ILE A 223 8.48 -1.30 -17.96
CA ILE A 223 9.64 -2.19 -18.11
C ILE A 223 9.24 -3.64 -17.81
N LYS A 224 8.53 -3.89 -16.71
CA LYS A 224 8.08 -5.25 -16.36
C LYS A 224 7.18 -5.86 -17.44
N LEU A 225 6.33 -5.05 -18.07
CA LEU A 225 5.42 -5.47 -19.13
C LEU A 225 6.10 -5.53 -20.52
N GLY A 226 7.39 -5.20 -20.63
CA GLY A 226 8.12 -5.16 -21.90
C GLY A 226 7.82 -3.95 -22.79
N ASP A 227 7.13 -2.93 -22.28
CA ASP A 227 6.83 -1.69 -23.00
C ASP A 227 7.95 -0.65 -22.79
N GLU A 228 9.11 -0.91 -23.39
CA GLU A 228 10.28 -0.03 -23.33
C GLU A 228 10.00 1.36 -23.94
N ALA A 229 9.13 1.43 -24.95
CA ALA A 229 8.77 2.70 -25.59
C ALA A 229 8.05 3.62 -24.60
N LYS A 230 7.05 3.10 -23.88
CA LYS A 230 6.35 3.84 -22.83
C LYS A 230 7.29 4.22 -21.70
N ALA A 231 8.07 3.28 -21.18
CA ALA A 231 9.06 3.56 -20.14
C ALA A 231 10.03 4.69 -20.54
N GLY A 232 10.58 4.64 -21.75
CA GLY A 232 11.47 5.67 -22.28
C GLY A 232 10.78 7.04 -22.41
N ASN A 233 9.50 7.09 -22.79
CA ASN A 233 8.73 8.33 -22.86
C ASN A 233 8.54 8.97 -21.47
N TYR A 234 8.19 8.19 -20.44
CA TYR A 234 8.05 8.73 -19.08
C TYR A 234 9.39 9.15 -18.45
N ILE A 235 10.51 8.52 -18.83
CA ILE A 235 11.86 9.03 -18.46
C ILE A 235 12.09 10.43 -19.06
N LYS A 236 11.74 10.63 -20.34
CA LYS A 236 11.85 11.95 -20.99
C LYS A 236 10.95 12.99 -20.34
N VAL A 237 9.78 12.60 -19.84
CA VAL A 237 8.90 13.49 -19.05
C VAL A 237 9.66 13.99 -17.82
N LEU A 238 10.23 13.09 -17.00
CA LEU A 238 11.01 13.49 -15.82
C LEU A 238 12.22 14.37 -16.16
N ASP A 239 12.96 14.07 -17.25
CA ASP A 239 14.08 14.88 -17.72
C ASP A 239 13.62 16.30 -18.13
N THR A 240 12.54 16.40 -18.91
CA THR A 240 11.96 17.68 -19.35
C THR A 240 11.49 18.50 -18.16
N THR A 241 10.74 17.90 -17.23
CA THR A 241 10.26 18.55 -16.02
C THR A 241 11.40 19.06 -15.15
N LYS A 242 12.50 18.30 -15.02
CA LYS A 242 13.71 18.77 -14.34
C LYS A 242 14.30 20.00 -15.03
N GLY A 243 14.37 20.01 -16.36
CA GLY A 243 14.83 21.16 -17.14
C GLY A 243 13.99 22.41 -16.89
N GLU A 244 12.67 22.28 -16.94
CA GLU A 244 11.73 23.37 -16.67
C GLU A 244 11.84 23.91 -15.25
N LEU A 245 11.92 23.03 -14.25
CA LEU A 245 12.09 23.44 -12.85
C LEU A 245 13.45 24.12 -12.63
N THR A 246 14.50 23.67 -13.30
CA THR A 246 15.83 24.29 -13.24
C THR A 246 15.80 25.71 -13.82
N ALA A 247 15.06 25.92 -14.91
CA ALA A 247 14.86 27.25 -15.47
C ALA A 247 14.09 28.16 -14.48
N LYS A 248 12.97 27.67 -13.94
CA LYS A 248 12.15 28.42 -12.96
C LYS A 248 12.89 28.73 -11.66
N MET A 249 13.80 27.87 -11.22
CA MET A 249 14.60 28.08 -10.00
C MET A 249 15.53 29.31 -10.10
N LYS A 250 15.90 29.73 -11.33
CA LYS A 250 16.66 30.98 -11.54
C LYS A 250 15.85 32.21 -11.12
N ASP A 251 14.53 32.14 -11.27
CA ASP A 251 13.60 33.23 -10.97
C ASP A 251 12.98 33.10 -9.57
N ASP A 252 12.82 31.88 -9.05
CA ASP A 252 12.34 31.61 -7.68
C ASP A 252 13.25 30.59 -6.95
N PRO A 253 14.17 31.07 -6.09
CA PRO A 253 15.08 30.21 -5.32
C PRO A 253 14.41 29.25 -4.34
N ARG A 254 13.09 29.38 -4.09
CA ARG A 254 12.34 28.46 -3.21
C ARG A 254 12.00 27.14 -3.91
N ILE A 255 12.11 27.09 -5.24
CA ILE A 255 11.90 25.87 -6.00
C ILE A 255 13.02 24.88 -5.70
N THR A 256 12.67 23.70 -5.19
CA THR A 256 13.61 22.61 -4.92
C THR A 256 13.60 21.60 -6.07
N LEU A 257 14.79 21.13 -6.44
CA LEU A 257 14.98 20.06 -7.43
C LEU A 257 15.13 18.67 -6.80
N THR A 258 15.09 18.57 -5.46
CA THR A 258 15.46 17.36 -4.73
C THR A 258 14.60 16.16 -5.11
N GLU A 259 13.28 16.31 -5.11
CA GLU A 259 12.37 15.20 -5.43
C GLU A 259 12.46 14.76 -6.89
N ILE A 260 12.46 15.71 -7.84
CA ILE A 260 12.57 15.34 -9.28
C ILE A 260 13.92 14.68 -9.58
N GLN A 261 15.02 15.14 -8.95
CA GLN A 261 16.34 14.53 -9.12
C GLN A 261 16.40 13.12 -8.56
N LYS A 262 15.81 12.90 -7.38
CA LYS A 262 15.69 11.57 -6.76
C LYS A 262 14.97 10.60 -7.70
N TRP A 263 13.77 10.93 -8.16
CA TRP A 263 12.96 10.03 -8.98
C TRP A 263 13.55 9.80 -10.38
N LEU A 264 14.10 10.85 -11.01
CA LEU A 264 14.82 10.72 -12.28
C LEU A 264 16.07 9.85 -12.14
N GLY A 265 16.82 9.99 -11.03
CA GLY A 265 17.98 9.16 -10.73
C GLY A 265 17.60 7.69 -10.61
N LYS A 266 16.54 7.37 -9.84
CA LYS A 266 16.00 6.01 -9.73
C LYS A 266 15.54 5.46 -11.07
N ALA A 267 14.84 6.26 -11.87
CA ALA A 267 14.36 5.87 -13.20
C ALA A 267 15.51 5.53 -14.16
N LYS A 268 16.57 6.35 -14.19
CA LYS A 268 17.76 6.10 -15.03
C LYS A 268 18.51 4.85 -14.57
N ALA A 269 18.68 4.66 -13.26
CA ALA A 269 19.31 3.46 -12.72
C ALA A 269 18.52 2.19 -13.12
N LEU A 270 17.20 2.24 -12.98
CA LEU A 270 16.33 1.15 -13.39
C LEU A 270 16.43 0.86 -14.89
N TRP A 271 16.45 1.90 -15.74
CA TRP A 271 16.58 1.74 -17.18
C TRP A 271 17.88 1.04 -17.61
N GLN A 272 19.00 1.31 -16.92
CA GLN A 272 20.26 0.62 -17.18
C GLN A 272 20.22 -0.86 -16.82
N GLN A 273 19.35 -1.24 -15.89
CA GLN A 273 19.20 -2.61 -15.40
C GLN A 273 18.00 -3.33 -16.04
N ARG A 274 17.28 -2.72 -17.00
CA ARG A 274 15.98 -3.21 -17.50
C ARG A 274 15.99 -4.63 -18.07
N ASP A 275 17.15 -5.11 -18.54
CA ASP A 275 17.36 -6.45 -19.09
C ASP A 275 17.59 -7.51 -17.98
N ASP A 276 17.73 -7.09 -16.71
CA ASP A 276 17.88 -7.98 -15.56
C ASP A 276 16.50 -8.45 -15.06
N ASN A 277 16.16 -9.69 -15.40
CA ASN A 277 14.91 -10.35 -15.01
C ASN A 277 14.74 -10.47 -13.48
N SER A 278 15.83 -10.43 -12.70
CA SER A 278 15.78 -10.58 -11.24
C SER A 278 15.32 -9.33 -10.49
N LEU A 279 15.29 -8.17 -11.16
CA LEU A 279 14.84 -6.90 -10.57
C LEU A 279 13.45 -6.98 -9.93
N PHE A 280 12.57 -7.79 -10.52
CA PHE A 280 11.19 -7.97 -10.06
C PHE A 280 11.00 -9.23 -9.22
N ASP A 281 12.05 -10.03 -9.00
CA ASP A 281 12.04 -11.13 -8.05
C ASP A 281 12.29 -10.66 -6.61
N LEU A 282 12.88 -9.47 -6.43
CA LEU A 282 13.05 -8.76 -5.14
C LEU A 282 11.72 -8.21 -4.55
N LEU A 283 10.57 -8.68 -5.04
CA LEU A 283 9.24 -8.46 -4.42
C LEU A 283 9.04 -9.34 -3.18
N SER A 284 10.09 -9.67 -2.44
CA SER A 284 10.07 -10.33 -1.14
C SER A 284 11.30 -9.86 -0.37
N PRO A 285 11.24 -9.66 0.96
CA PRO A 285 12.43 -9.32 1.73
C PRO A 285 13.50 -10.38 1.46
N PRO A 286 14.79 -10.00 1.32
CA PRO A 286 15.83 -11.00 1.21
C PRO A 286 15.71 -11.91 2.44
N ARG A 287 15.46 -13.20 2.22
CA ARG A 287 15.67 -14.19 3.26
C ARG A 287 17.11 -14.00 3.67
N LEU A 288 17.33 -13.59 4.92
CA LEU A 288 18.65 -13.63 5.53
C LEU A 288 19.15 -15.07 5.32
N ILE A 289 20.15 -15.22 4.46
CA ILE A 289 20.96 -16.43 4.42
C ILE A 289 21.73 -16.37 5.74
N VAL A 290 21.31 -17.22 6.69
CA VAL A 290 22.08 -17.52 7.89
C VAL A 290 23.30 -18.33 7.47
#